data_AF-A2CD50-F1
#
_entry.id   AF-A2CD50-F1
#
_cell.length_a   1.000
_cell.length_b   1.000
_cell.length_c   1.000
_cell.angle_alpha   90.00
_cell.angle_beta   90.00
_cell.angle_gamma   90.00
#
_symmetry.space_group_name_H-M   'P 1'
#
loop_
_entity.id
_entity.type
_entity.pdbx_description
1 polymer ?
#
loop_
_entity_poly.entity_id
_entity_poly.type
_entity_poly.pdbx_seq_one_letter_code
_entity_poly.pdbx_strand_id
1 'polypeptide(L)'
;MQKRLDKIQGLIDEGYNLEKKFGFPVLKTSEGKSKSVGGINSPTGFSWIGFFFPFVVCTQIREWSYFYINGIILIVISLVSLKLNLSSDLYTGSQVGIGVMYGFYYPYLRYLANEKGIKEIPILISIFLGIILTFLCALPSAIIDSIAEL
;
A
#
# COMPACT_ATOMS: atom_id res chain seq x y z
N MET A 1 16.13 -6.73 -3.58
CA MET A 1 15.05 -5.96 -4.24
C MET A 1 15.27 -5.88 -5.74
N GLN A 2 16.47 -5.57 -6.21
CA GLN A 2 16.80 -5.48 -7.65
C GLN A 2 16.25 -6.63 -8.51
N LYS A 3 16.52 -7.89 -8.13
CA LYS A 3 15.97 -9.08 -8.81
C LYS A 3 14.44 -9.06 -9.05
N ARG A 4 13.66 -8.39 -8.19
CA ARG A 4 12.20 -8.26 -8.36
C ARG A 4 11.86 -7.19 -9.38
N LEU A 5 12.63 -6.10 -9.40
CA LEU A 5 12.50 -5.04 -10.41
C LEU A 5 12.91 -5.57 -11.79
N ASP A 6 13.99 -6.36 -11.86
CA ASP A 6 14.43 -7.00 -13.11
C ASP A 6 13.36 -7.96 -13.65
N LYS A 7 12.66 -8.68 -12.78
CA LYS A 7 11.49 -9.50 -13.17
C LYS A 7 10.33 -8.66 -13.72
N ILE A 8 10.08 -7.48 -13.16
CA ILE A 8 9.06 -6.58 -13.69
C ILE A 8 9.48 -6.09 -15.07
N GLN A 9 10.74 -5.66 -15.22
CA GLN A 9 11.30 -5.24 -16.51
C GLN A 9 11.13 -6.35 -17.56
N GLY A 10 11.48 -7.60 -17.24
CA GLY A 10 11.28 -8.71 -18.18
C GLY A 10 9.82 -8.90 -18.61
N LEU A 11 8.84 -8.64 -17.73
CA LEU A 11 7.43 -8.66 -18.10
C LEU A 11 7.07 -7.48 -19.01
N ILE A 12 7.65 -6.31 -18.78
CA ILE A 12 7.47 -5.16 -19.68
C ILE A 12 8.05 -5.47 -21.07
N ASP A 13 9.22 -6.10 -21.12
CA ASP A 13 9.88 -6.53 -22.35
C ASP A 13 9.06 -7.59 -23.11
N GLU A 14 8.31 -8.44 -22.38
CA GLU A 14 7.32 -9.38 -22.94
C GLU A 14 6.04 -8.70 -23.47
N GLY A 15 5.90 -7.38 -23.33
CA GLY A 15 4.75 -6.60 -23.82
C GLY A 15 3.65 -6.36 -22.79
N TYR A 16 3.91 -6.59 -21.50
CA TYR A 16 3.02 -6.11 -20.44
C TYR A 16 3.23 -4.62 -20.18
N ASN A 17 2.17 -3.96 -19.72
CA ASN A 17 2.18 -2.59 -19.24
C ASN A 17 1.83 -2.60 -17.75
N LEU A 18 2.70 -1.97 -16.95
CA LEU A 18 2.47 -1.73 -15.53
C LEU A 18 1.95 -0.31 -15.33
N GLU A 19 0.73 -0.19 -14.83
CA GLU A 19 0.11 1.10 -14.50
C GLU A 19 -0.39 1.13 -13.06
N LYS A 20 -0.72 2.31 -12.54
CA LYS A 20 -1.40 2.46 -11.25
C LYS A 20 -2.85 2.89 -11.48
N LYS A 21 -3.80 2.08 -11.02
CA LYS A 21 -5.24 2.34 -11.10
C LYS A 21 -5.83 2.40 -9.69
N PHE A 22 -6.46 3.52 -9.34
CA PHE A 22 -7.00 3.78 -7.98
C PHE A 22 -5.99 3.55 -6.83
N GLY A 23 -4.70 3.81 -7.08
CA GLY A 23 -3.64 3.59 -6.08
C GLY A 23 -3.00 2.20 -6.10
N PHE A 24 -3.55 1.26 -6.88
CA PHE A 24 -3.07 -0.12 -6.95
C PHE A 24 -2.32 -0.40 -8.25
N PRO A 25 -1.22 -1.16 -8.22
CA PRO A 25 -0.53 -1.58 -9.44
C PRO A 25 -1.38 -2.56 -10.23
N VAL A 26 -1.39 -2.43 -11.55
CA VAL A 26 -2.07 -3.33 -12.49
C VAL A 26 -1.10 -3.68 -13.61
N LEU A 27 -0.92 -4.97 -13.86
CA LEU A 27 -0.06 -5.48 -14.92
C LEU A 27 -0.92 -6.13 -16.01
N LYS A 28 -0.98 -5.51 -17.20
CA LYS A 28 -1.84 -5.95 -18.31
C LYS A 28 -1.18 -5.74 -19.67
N THR A 29 -1.47 -6.57 -20.66
CA THR A 29 -1.05 -6.32 -22.05
C THR A 29 -2.03 -5.39 -22.77
N SER A 30 -1.64 -4.87 -23.95
CA SER A 30 -2.52 -4.09 -24.82
C SER A 30 -3.77 -4.86 -25.30
N GLU A 31 -3.68 -6.20 -25.34
CA GLU A 31 -4.80 -7.10 -25.65
C GLU A 31 -5.72 -7.36 -24.43
N GLY A 32 -5.42 -6.78 -23.27
CA GLY A 32 -6.22 -6.92 -22.05
C GLY A 32 -5.89 -8.15 -21.20
N LYS A 33 -4.87 -8.95 -21.55
CA LYS A 33 -4.43 -10.07 -20.69
C LYS A 33 -3.79 -9.51 -19.43
N SER A 34 -4.35 -9.83 -18.26
CA SER A 34 -3.84 -9.37 -16.97
C SER A 34 -3.01 -10.46 -16.28
N LYS A 35 -1.98 -10.03 -15.55
CA LYS A 35 -1.18 -10.90 -14.68
C LYS A 35 -1.33 -10.42 -13.26
N SER A 36 -1.58 -11.35 -12.33
CA SER A 36 -1.82 -10.97 -10.94
C SER A 36 -0.59 -10.29 -10.34
N VAL A 37 -0.79 -9.10 -9.78
CA VAL A 37 0.23 -8.39 -9.00
C VAL A 37 0.25 -8.84 -7.53
N GLY A 38 -0.75 -9.61 -7.09
CA GLY A 38 -0.91 -10.10 -5.71
C GLY A 38 -1.09 -11.61 -5.59
N GLY A 39 -0.92 -12.12 -4.37
CA GLY A 39 -1.12 -13.53 -4.03
C GLY A 39 0.06 -14.43 -4.42
N ILE A 40 -0.12 -15.74 -4.21
CA ILE A 40 0.92 -16.77 -4.40
C ILE A 40 1.50 -16.76 -5.82
N ASN A 41 0.67 -16.41 -6.81
CA ASN A 41 1.05 -16.37 -8.22
C ASN A 41 1.65 -15.03 -8.67
N SER A 42 1.91 -14.10 -7.74
CA SER A 42 2.54 -12.81 -8.07
C SER A 42 3.95 -13.02 -8.61
N PRO A 43 4.28 -12.57 -9.82
CA PRO A 43 5.60 -12.76 -10.44
C PRO A 43 6.78 -12.27 -9.58
N THR A 44 6.55 -11.21 -8.82
CA THR A 44 7.58 -10.59 -7.97
C THR A 44 7.66 -11.20 -6.57
N GLY A 45 6.67 -12.03 -6.19
CA GLY A 45 6.52 -12.66 -4.88
C GLY A 45 6.20 -11.66 -3.75
N PHE A 46 6.20 -12.14 -2.51
CA PHE A 46 5.86 -11.35 -1.33
C PHE A 46 7.05 -10.59 -0.73
N SER A 47 6.89 -9.31 -0.40
CA SER A 47 7.91 -8.44 0.20
C SER A 47 7.66 -8.26 1.70
N TRP A 48 8.49 -8.88 2.53
CA TRP A 48 8.39 -8.77 3.99
C TRP A 48 8.54 -7.34 4.52
N ILE A 49 9.41 -6.52 3.90
CA ILE A 49 9.53 -5.10 4.29
C ILE A 49 8.27 -4.30 3.94
N GLY A 50 7.62 -4.63 2.81
CA GLY A 50 6.35 -4.01 2.43
C GLY A 50 5.19 -4.44 3.33
N PHE A 51 5.30 -5.62 3.93
CA PHE A 51 4.33 -6.15 4.88
C PHE A 51 4.43 -5.52 6.27
N PHE A 52 5.62 -5.55 6.86
CA PHE A 52 5.82 -5.06 8.23
C PHE A 52 5.94 -3.54 8.30
N PHE A 53 6.46 -2.90 7.25
CA PHE A 53 6.75 -1.47 7.24
C PHE A 53 6.21 -0.74 6.01
N PRO A 54 4.92 -0.92 5.64
CA PRO A 54 4.34 -0.27 4.47
C PRO A 54 4.44 1.27 4.56
N PHE A 55 4.24 1.84 5.75
CA PHE A 55 4.37 3.28 5.99
C PHE A 55 5.79 3.81 5.69
N VAL A 56 6.83 3.04 6.01
CA VAL A 56 8.23 3.45 5.74
C VAL A 56 8.49 3.41 4.25
N VAL A 57 8.20 2.26 3.63
CA VAL A 57 8.59 2.03 2.24
C VAL A 57 7.74 2.83 1.25
N CYS A 58 6.48 3.12 1.59
CA CYS A 58 5.63 4.00 0.79
C CYS A 58 6.06 5.46 0.94
N THR A 59 6.47 5.90 2.13
CA THR A 59 7.09 7.23 2.30
C THR A 59 8.37 7.37 1.49
N GLN A 60 9.23 6.35 1.55
CA GLN A 60 10.50 6.33 0.83
C GLN A 60 10.33 6.59 -0.66
N ILE A 61 9.32 5.96 -1.29
CA ILE A 61 9.02 6.11 -2.72
C ILE A 61 7.97 7.19 -3.02
N ARG A 62 7.55 7.97 -2.02
CA ARG A 62 6.51 9.02 -2.12
C ARG A 62 5.17 8.49 -2.65
N GLU A 63 4.81 7.27 -2.29
CA GLU A 63 3.53 6.65 -2.63
C GLU A 63 2.44 7.10 -1.66
N TRP A 64 1.99 8.35 -1.81
CA TRP A 64 1.02 8.97 -0.91
C TRP A 64 -0.36 8.30 -0.91
N SER A 65 -0.71 7.55 -1.97
CA SER A 65 -1.98 6.81 -2.02
C SER A 65 -2.12 5.81 -0.88
N TYR A 66 -1.01 5.29 -0.37
CA TYR A 66 -1.01 4.45 0.83
C TYR A 66 -1.70 5.13 2.03
N PHE A 67 -1.33 6.37 2.34
CA PHE A 67 -1.88 7.07 3.49
C PHE A 67 -3.36 7.44 3.29
N TYR A 68 -3.75 7.79 2.06
CA TYR A 68 -5.15 8.05 1.75
C TYR A 68 -6.00 6.78 1.87
N ILE A 69 -5.54 5.65 1.32
CA ILE A 69 -6.24 4.37 1.39
C ILE A 69 -6.35 3.90 2.85
N ASN A 70 -5.26 3.97 3.61
CA ASN A 70 -5.25 3.60 5.03
C ASN A 70 -6.22 4.48 5.83
N GLY A 71 -6.18 5.81 5.65
CA GLY A 71 -7.11 6.73 6.30
C GLY A 71 -8.58 6.46 5.96
N ILE A 72 -8.90 6.22 4.69
CA ILE A 72 -10.27 5.87 4.26
C ILE A 72 -10.73 4.56 4.91
N ILE A 73 -9.88 3.54 4.94
CA ILE A 73 -10.19 2.24 5.58
C ILE A 73 -10.48 2.45 7.07
N LEU A 74 -9.64 3.21 7.78
CA LEU A 74 -9.84 3.51 9.19
C LEU A 74 -11.17 4.25 9.44
N ILE A 75 -11.48 5.26 8.63
CA ILE A 75 -12.77 5.99 8.73
C ILE A 75 -13.95 5.04 8.53
N VAL A 76 -13.89 4.17 7.51
CA VAL A 76 -14.97 3.20 7.25
C VAL A 76 -15.12 2.23 8.42
N ILE A 77 -14.02 1.74 8.99
CA ILE A 77 -14.04 0.85 10.15
C ILE A 77 -14.65 1.54 11.36
N SER A 78 -14.26 2.78 11.67
CA SER A 78 -14.89 3.57 12.74
C SER A 78 -16.39 3.65 12.53
N LEU A 79 -16.85 4.12 11.37
CA LEU A 79 -18.28 4.27 11.07
C LEU A 79 -19.06 2.95 11.17
N VAL A 80 -18.47 1.84 10.71
CA VAL A 80 -19.09 0.51 10.80
C VAL A 80 -19.12 0.01 12.24
N SER A 81 -18.04 0.24 13.00
CA SER A 81 -17.94 -0.15 14.41
C SER A 81 -18.96 0.60 15.25
N LEU A 82 -19.19 1.90 14.99
CA LEU A 82 -20.25 2.68 15.63
C LEU A 82 -21.64 2.10 15.37
N LYS A 83 -21.92 1.67 14.13
CA LYS A 83 -23.25 1.18 13.76
C LYS A 83 -23.53 -0.23 14.25
N LEU A 84 -22.51 -1.08 14.32
CA LEU A 84 -22.64 -2.52 14.55
C LEU A 84 -22.07 -2.99 15.90
N ASN A 85 -21.54 -2.07 16.70
CA ASN A 85 -20.95 -2.33 18.02
C ASN A 85 -19.86 -3.42 17.97
N LEU A 86 -19.01 -3.35 16.95
CA LEU A 86 -17.99 -4.35 16.66
C LEU A 86 -16.71 -4.12 17.49
N SER A 87 -16.01 -5.20 17.81
CA SER A 87 -14.79 -5.18 18.63
C SER A 87 -13.59 -4.56 17.91
N SER A 88 -12.56 -4.24 18.69
CA SER A 88 -11.24 -3.77 18.24
C SER A 88 -10.53 -4.69 17.23
N ASP A 89 -11.00 -5.92 17.04
CA ASP A 89 -10.40 -6.92 16.14
C ASP A 89 -10.43 -6.49 14.68
N LEU A 90 -11.39 -5.63 14.29
CA LEU A 90 -11.47 -5.07 12.94
C LEU A 90 -10.28 -4.18 12.60
N TYR A 91 -9.81 -3.37 13.55
CA TYR A 91 -8.65 -2.51 13.34
C TYR A 91 -7.40 -3.36 13.09
N THR A 92 -7.15 -4.36 13.94
CA THR A 92 -6.01 -5.28 13.78
C THR A 92 -6.09 -6.04 12.45
N GLY A 93 -7.26 -6.58 12.11
CA GLY A 93 -7.47 -7.29 10.85
C GLY A 93 -7.22 -6.40 9.62
N SER A 94 -7.65 -5.14 9.66
CA SER A 94 -7.43 -4.19 8.58
C SER A 94 -5.94 -3.85 8.37
N GLN A 95 -5.18 -3.68 9.46
CA GLN A 95 -3.75 -3.40 9.38
C GLN A 95 -2.97 -4.59 8.83
N VAL A 96 -3.34 -5.82 9.22
CA VAL A 96 -2.79 -7.04 8.62
C VAL A 96 -3.13 -7.10 7.13
N GLY A 97 -4.38 -6.81 6.76
CA GLY A 97 -4.82 -6.78 5.36
C GLY A 97 -4.04 -5.77 4.50
N ILE A 98 -3.84 -4.55 5.01
CA ILE A 98 -3.03 -3.52 4.37
C ILE A 98 -1.57 -3.97 4.23
N GLY A 99 -1.01 -4.56 5.29
CA GLY A 99 0.32 -5.17 5.25
C GLY A 99 0.43 -6.22 4.15
N VAL A 100 -0.51 -7.17 4.06
CA VAL A 100 -0.50 -8.22 3.03
C VAL A 100 -0.55 -7.60 1.63
N MET A 101 -1.46 -6.65 1.43
CA MET A 101 -1.64 -5.95 0.16
C MET A 101 -0.35 -5.25 -0.29
N TYR A 102 0.26 -4.44 0.59
CA TYR A 102 1.50 -3.73 0.28
C TYR A 102 2.74 -4.64 0.27
N GLY A 103 2.70 -5.78 0.95
CA GLY A 103 3.69 -6.84 0.82
C GLY A 103 3.78 -7.35 -0.62
N PHE A 104 2.66 -7.48 -1.32
CA PHE A 104 2.67 -7.83 -2.75
C PHE A 104 2.90 -6.63 -3.67
N TYR A 105 2.34 -5.46 -3.35
CA TYR A 105 2.34 -4.32 -4.26
C TYR A 105 3.65 -3.51 -4.24
N TYR A 106 4.40 -3.56 -3.15
CA TYR A 106 5.59 -2.72 -2.98
C TYR A 106 6.62 -2.85 -4.12
N PRO A 107 7.00 -4.05 -4.62
CA PRO A 107 7.93 -4.16 -5.75
C PRO A 107 7.46 -3.41 -7.00
N TYR A 108 6.16 -3.50 -7.31
CA TYR A 108 5.57 -2.81 -8.47
C TYR A 108 5.50 -1.30 -8.28
N LEU A 109 5.11 -0.84 -7.08
CA LEU A 109 5.06 0.57 -6.75
C LEU A 109 6.45 1.21 -6.78
N ARG A 110 7.47 0.51 -6.27
CA ARG A 110 8.85 0.96 -6.34
C ARG A 110 9.38 1.00 -7.78
N TYR A 111 9.04 0.00 -8.61
CA TYR A 111 9.37 0.03 -10.03
C TYR A 111 8.77 1.28 -10.70
N LEU A 112 7.48 1.53 -10.50
CA LEU A 112 6.81 2.71 -11.04
C LEU A 112 7.42 4.04 -10.54
N ALA A 113 7.89 4.07 -9.29
CA ALA A 113 8.57 5.24 -8.75
C ALA A 113 9.93 5.47 -9.43
N ASN A 114 10.70 4.40 -9.66
CA ASN A 114 11.98 4.45 -10.37
C ASN A 114 11.80 4.92 -11.82
N GLU A 115 10.82 4.37 -12.55
CA GLU A 115 10.49 4.77 -13.92
C GLU A 115 10.11 6.25 -14.03
N LYS A 116 9.45 6.78 -13.00
CA LYS A 116 9.09 8.20 -12.92
C LYS A 116 10.24 9.10 -12.44
N GLY A 117 11.43 8.55 -12.19
CA GLY A 117 12.57 9.30 -11.66
C GLY A 117 12.34 9.85 -10.25
N ILE A 118 11.45 9.24 -9.46
CA ILE A 118 11.20 9.68 -8.09
C ILE A 118 12.44 9.38 -7.24
N LYS A 119 13.08 10.44 -6.74
CA LYS A 119 14.19 10.32 -5.79
C LYS A 119 13.67 9.81 -4.46
N GLU A 120 14.16 8.64 -4.06
CA GLU A 120 13.81 8.05 -2.76
C GLU A 120 14.23 8.96 -1.60
N ILE A 121 13.36 9.05 -0.60
CA ILE A 121 13.69 9.71 0.67
C ILE A 121 14.61 8.76 1.47
N PRO A 122 15.68 9.26 2.13
CA PRO A 122 16.52 8.43 2.98
C PRO A 122 15.71 7.64 4.01
N ILE A 123 16.14 6.42 4.32
CA ILE A 123 15.33 5.48 5.11
C ILE A 123 14.97 6.01 6.50
N LEU A 124 15.92 6.66 7.18
CA LEU A 124 15.69 7.23 8.52
C LEU A 124 14.62 8.33 8.47
N ILE A 125 14.70 9.21 7.47
CA ILE A 125 13.71 10.28 7.28
C ILE A 125 12.35 9.67 6.94
N SER A 126 12.32 8.60 6.15
CA SER A 126 11.09 7.89 5.77
C SER A 126 10.41 7.23 6.97
N ILE A 127 11.17 6.77 7.97
CA ILE A 127 10.61 6.24 9.22
C ILE A 127 9.87 7.36 9.97
N PHE A 128 10.54 8.48 10.24
CA PHE A 128 9.93 9.58 10.99
C PHE A 128 8.73 10.19 10.26
N LEU A 129 8.88 10.49 8.96
CA LEU A 129 7.79 11.03 8.16
C LEU A 129 6.63 10.03 8.04
N GLY A 130 6.93 8.75 7.86
CA GLY A 130 5.91 7.71 7.77
C GLY A 130 5.09 7.58 9.05
N ILE A 131 5.74 7.66 10.23
CA ILE A 131 5.04 7.68 11.52
C ILE A 131 4.11 8.90 11.61
N ILE A 132 4.61 10.09 11.30
CA ILE A 132 3.82 11.33 11.34
C ILE A 132 2.60 11.23 10.41
N LEU A 133 2.81 10.81 9.15
CA LEU A 133 1.75 10.67 8.17
C LEU A 133 0.72 9.60 8.58
N THR A 134 1.15 8.54 9.26
CA THR A 134 0.26 7.50 9.79
C THR A 134 -0.65 8.05 10.88
N PHE A 135 -0.12 8.87 11.80
CA PHE A 135 -0.96 9.56 12.79
C PHE A 135 -1.95 10.51 12.10
N LEU A 136 -1.47 11.33 11.17
CA LEU A 136 -2.30 12.29 10.45
C LEU A 136 -3.45 11.61 9.68
N CYS A 137 -3.21 10.47 9.03
CA CYS A 137 -4.28 9.77 8.33
C CYS A 137 -5.26 9.05 9.26
N ALA A 138 -4.86 8.71 10.49
CA ALA A 138 -5.73 8.11 11.50
C ALA A 138 -6.59 9.13 12.27
N LEU A 139 -6.20 10.42 12.28
CA LEU A 139 -6.91 11.47 13.02
C LEU A 139 -8.42 11.52 12.74
N PRO A 140 -8.91 11.48 11.49
CA PRO A 140 -10.35 11.55 11.24
C PRO A 140 -11.13 10.38 11.88
N SER A 141 -10.56 9.18 11.86
CA SER A 141 -11.15 7.98 12.48
C SER A 141 -11.16 8.11 14.00
N ALA A 142 -10.06 8.57 14.61
CA ALA A 142 -9.99 8.83 16.05
C ALA A 142 -11.01 9.88 16.52
N ILE A 143 -11.26 10.93 15.72
CA ILE A 143 -12.29 11.93 16.01
C ILE A 143 -13.68 11.29 16.01
N ILE A 144 -14.00 10.46 15.00
CA ILE A 144 -15.28 9.76 14.92
C ILE A 144 -15.51 8.87 16.14
N ASP A 145 -14.49 8.09 16.52
CA ASP A 145 -14.58 7.19 17.67
C ASP A 145 -14.78 7.98 18.98
N SER A 146 -14.07 9.10 19.16
CA SER A 146 -14.20 9.95 20.36
C SER A 146 -15.57 10.62 20.51
N ILE A 147 -16.26 10.92 19.40
CA ILE A 147 -17.62 11.49 19.44
C ILE A 147 -18.64 10.44 19.86
N ALA A 148 -18.40 9.17 19.56
CA ALA A 148 -19.35 8.11 19.84
C ALA A 148 -19.26 7.52 21.26
N GLU A 149 -18.17 7.80 21.97
CA GLU A 149 -18.02 7.48 23.40
C GLU A 149 -18.69 8.50 24.33
N LEU A 150 -19.18 9.63 23.78
CA LEU A 150 -19.99 10.67 24.45
C LEU A 150 -21.49 10.39 24.34
#